data_AF-A0A8H8SFC6-F1
#
_entry.id   AF-A0A8H8SFC6-F1
#
_cell.length_a   1.000
_cell.length_b   1.000
_cell.length_c   1.000
_cell.angle_alpha   90.00
_cell.angle_beta   90.00
_cell.angle_gamma   90.00
#
_symmetry.space_group_name_H-M   'P 1'
#
loop_
_entity.id
_entity.type
_entity.pdbx_description
1 polymer ?
#
loop_
_entity_poly.entity_id
_entity_poly.type
_entity_poly.pdbx_seq_one_letter_code
_entity_poly.pdbx_strand_id
1 'polypeptide(L)'
;MGLNENNRLTQAIPFRFKDEAKQWWYQFSEAERLRMSTDWQLLCNRLISFFWTPTWITEARNKALAAKYRDSGHYKETPVQFALVKKKLIDMLENWNNLTVIAEVARSAPTQWRTIVNHEEIADGATYVTRI
;
A
#
# COMPACT_ATOMS: atom_id res chain seq x y z
N MET A 1 21.73 8.49 21.76
CA MET A 1 20.64 7.49 21.69
C MET A 1 19.60 8.04 20.72
N GLY A 2 19.71 7.70 19.44
CA GLY A 2 18.88 8.31 18.39
C GLY A 2 17.42 7.92 18.58
N LEU A 3 16.53 8.89 18.75
CA LEU A 3 15.10 8.67 18.62
C LEU A 3 14.89 8.01 17.25
N ASN A 4 14.46 6.75 17.24
CA ASN A 4 14.25 6.01 16.00
C ASN A 4 13.26 6.80 15.13
N GLU A 5 13.44 6.78 13.82
CA GLU A 5 12.60 7.52 12.87
C GLU A 5 11.11 7.16 13.02
N ASN A 6 10.82 5.91 13.42
CA ASN A 6 9.48 5.40 13.66
C ASN A 6 8.75 6.12 14.81
N ASN A 7 9.45 6.58 15.84
CA ASN A 7 8.88 7.30 16.99
C ASN A 7 8.42 8.71 16.59
N ARG A 8 9.04 9.32 15.58
CA ARG A 8 8.57 10.59 15.01
C ARG A 8 7.31 10.37 14.17
N LEU A 9 7.26 9.26 13.44
CA LEU A 9 6.10 8.90 12.63
C LEU A 9 4.88 8.57 13.49
N THR A 10 5.02 7.81 14.58
CA THR A 10 3.91 7.50 15.50
C THR A 10 3.28 8.74 16.12
N GLN A 11 4.07 9.78 16.39
CA GLN A 11 3.57 11.03 16.95
C GLN A 11 2.83 11.85 15.89
N ALA A 12 3.28 11.83 14.63
CA ALA A 12 2.70 12.64 13.56
C ALA A 12 1.42 12.03 12.96
N ILE A 13 1.33 10.70 12.85
CA ILE A 13 0.23 10.00 12.18
C ILE A 13 -1.16 10.36 12.72
N PRO A 14 -1.40 10.40 14.04
CA PRO A 14 -2.72 10.73 14.56
C PRO A 14 -3.26 12.08 14.11
N PHE A 15 -2.39 13.05 13.88
CA PHE A 15 -2.76 14.38 13.37
C PHE A 15 -3.14 14.37 11.88
N ARG A 16 -2.86 13.28 11.16
CA ARG A 16 -3.23 13.07 9.75
C ARG A 16 -4.53 12.30 9.58
N PHE A 17 -5.06 11.68 10.64
CA PHE A 17 -6.33 10.96 10.56
C PHE A 17 -7.48 11.90 10.21
N LYS A 18 -8.36 11.42 9.33
CA LYS A 18 -9.57 12.10 8.89
C LYS A 18 -10.77 11.18 9.07
N ASP A 19 -11.95 11.78 9.14
CA ASP A 19 -13.25 11.08 9.13
C ASP A 19 -13.28 9.90 10.12
N GLU A 20 -13.54 8.69 9.64
CA GLU A 20 -13.63 7.46 10.42
C GLU A 20 -12.36 7.16 11.24
N ALA A 21 -11.18 7.35 10.65
CA ALA A 21 -9.91 7.13 11.34
C ALA A 21 -9.70 8.12 12.50
N LYS A 22 -10.20 9.35 12.36
CA LYS A 22 -10.16 10.35 13.43
C LYS A 22 -11.11 9.94 14.55
N GLN A 23 -12.33 9.54 14.21
CA GLN A 23 -13.31 9.08 15.20
C GLN A 23 -12.79 7.86 15.98
N TRP A 24 -12.26 6.86 15.29
CA TRP A 24 -11.61 5.68 15.87
C TRP A 24 -10.50 6.07 16.86
N TRP A 25 -9.62 7.01 16.50
CA TRP A 25 -8.54 7.45 17.37
C TRP A 25 -9.04 8.04 18.68
N TYR A 26 -10.10 8.86 18.65
CA TYR A 26 -10.67 9.49 19.84
C TYR A 26 -11.59 8.59 20.67
N GLN A 27 -11.81 7.32 20.28
CA GLN A 27 -12.47 6.32 21.13
C GLN A 27 -11.57 5.86 22.29
N PHE A 28 -10.25 6.03 22.16
CA PHE A 28 -9.27 5.62 23.17
C PHE A 28 -9.01 6.71 24.22
N SER A 29 -8.71 6.28 25.44
CA SER A 29 -8.26 7.20 26.50
C SER A 29 -6.97 7.92 26.13
N GLU A 30 -6.66 9.03 26.79
CA GLU A 30 -5.41 9.76 26.57
C GLU A 30 -4.17 8.89 26.83
N ALA A 31 -4.20 8.04 27.88
CA ALA A 31 -3.12 7.13 28.20
C ALA A 31 -2.87 6.08 27.10
N GLU A 32 -3.95 5.52 26.53
CA GLU A 32 -3.84 4.57 25.42
C GLU A 32 -3.31 5.23 24.15
N ARG A 33 -3.80 6.44 23.83
CA ARG A 33 -3.30 7.23 22.70
C ARG A 33 -1.82 7.57 22.84
N LEU A 34 -1.38 7.98 24.04
CA LEU A 34 0.03 8.25 24.31
C LEU A 34 0.88 6.99 24.11
N ARG A 35 0.43 5.85 24.61
CA ARG A 35 1.14 4.57 24.43
C ARG A 35 1.27 4.21 22.95
N MET A 36 0.20 4.31 22.18
CA MET A 36 0.21 4.09 20.73
C MET A 36 1.09 5.10 19.98
N SER A 37 1.18 6.34 20.45
CA SER A 37 2.08 7.37 19.88
C SER A 37 3.56 7.15 20.20
N THR A 38 3.90 6.23 21.10
CA THR A 38 5.30 5.88 21.46
C THR A 38 5.72 4.49 20.99
N ASP A 39 4.77 3.68 20.49
CA ASP A 39 5.01 2.30 20.06
C ASP A 39 4.41 2.09 18.66
N TRP A 40 5.30 2.11 17.66
CA TRP A 40 4.94 1.96 16.26
C TRP A 40 4.24 0.64 15.96
N GLN A 41 4.75 -0.44 16.53
CA GLN A 41 4.19 -1.76 16.26
C GLN A 41 2.78 -1.87 16.86
N LEU A 42 2.57 -1.32 18.06
CA LEU A 42 1.26 -1.27 18.68
C LEU A 42 0.26 -0.47 17.85
N LEU A 43 0.62 0.73 17.39
CA LEU A 43 -0.25 1.55 16.53
C LEU A 43 -0.61 0.81 15.24
N CYS A 44 0.37 0.24 14.55
CA CYS A 44 0.15 -0.53 13.32
C CYS A 44 -0.76 -1.74 13.57
N ASN A 45 -0.51 -2.52 14.62
CA ASN A 45 -1.34 -3.68 14.96
C ASN A 45 -2.80 -3.28 15.24
N ARG A 46 -3.01 -2.14 15.92
CA ARG A 46 -4.35 -1.60 16.21
C ARG A 46 -5.06 -1.13 14.94
N LEU A 47 -4.35 -0.43 14.06
CA LEU A 47 -4.88 0.01 12.77
C LEU A 47 -5.27 -1.19 11.89
N ILE A 48 -4.38 -2.18 11.76
CA ILE A 48 -4.63 -3.41 11.00
C ILE A 48 -5.83 -4.14 11.60
N SER A 49 -5.85 -4.37 12.91
CA SER A 49 -6.95 -5.10 13.56
C SER A 49 -8.31 -4.43 13.40
N PHE A 50 -8.35 -3.09 13.31
CA PHE A 50 -9.62 -2.37 13.20
C PHE A 50 -10.05 -2.18 11.73
N PHE A 51 -9.14 -1.74 10.86
CA PHE A 51 -9.47 -1.37 9.48
C PHE A 51 -9.30 -2.53 8.49
N TRP A 52 -8.38 -3.48 8.74
CA TRP A 52 -8.15 -4.62 7.85
C TRP A 52 -8.97 -5.82 8.29
N THR A 53 -10.29 -5.71 8.19
CA THR A 53 -11.18 -6.84 8.39
C THR A 53 -10.96 -7.91 7.31
N PRO A 54 -11.24 -9.21 7.58
CA PRO A 54 -11.14 -10.25 6.55
C PRO A 54 -11.95 -9.96 5.28
N THR A 55 -13.11 -9.33 5.44
CA THR A 55 -13.94 -8.84 4.34
C THR A 55 -13.21 -7.77 3.54
N TRP A 56 -12.66 -6.76 4.22
CA TRP A 56 -11.90 -5.71 3.55
C TRP A 56 -10.67 -6.26 2.80
N ILE A 57 -9.93 -7.18 3.41
CA ILE A 57 -8.76 -7.82 2.76
C ILE A 57 -9.20 -8.55 1.50
N THR A 58 -10.33 -9.28 1.55
CA THR A 58 -10.88 -10.00 0.41
C THR A 58 -11.33 -9.05 -0.70
N GLU A 59 -12.00 -7.95 -0.35
CA GLU A 59 -12.39 -6.92 -1.33
C GLU A 59 -11.18 -6.20 -1.93
N ALA A 60 -10.20 -5.85 -1.11
CA ALA A 60 -8.95 -5.22 -1.54
C ALA A 60 -8.18 -6.14 -2.50
N ARG A 61 -8.11 -7.44 -2.20
CA ARG A 61 -7.53 -8.48 -3.06
C ARG A 61 -8.25 -8.53 -4.40
N ASN A 62 -9.57 -8.63 -4.39
CA ASN A 62 -10.37 -8.69 -5.62
C ASN A 62 -10.17 -7.42 -6.46
N LYS A 63 -10.13 -6.24 -5.84
CA LYS A 63 -9.84 -4.96 -6.53
C LYS A 63 -8.43 -4.94 -7.13
N ALA A 64 -7.41 -5.37 -6.38
CA ALA A 64 -6.03 -5.42 -6.85
C ALA A 64 -5.87 -6.33 -8.08
N LEU A 65 -6.48 -7.52 -8.05
CA LEU A 65 -6.44 -8.48 -9.16
C LEU A 65 -7.25 -7.99 -10.37
N ALA A 66 -8.40 -7.35 -10.12
CA ALA A 66 -9.26 -6.81 -11.17
C ALA A 66 -8.75 -5.49 -11.78
N ALA A 67 -7.77 -4.82 -11.16
CA ALA A 67 -7.23 -3.55 -11.64
C ALA A 67 -6.70 -3.67 -13.08
N LYS A 68 -7.13 -2.73 -13.94
CA LYS A 68 -6.78 -2.64 -15.36
C LYS A 68 -6.05 -1.35 -15.65
N TYR A 69 -5.21 -1.38 -16.69
CA TYR A 69 -4.53 -0.19 -17.17
C TYR A 69 -5.54 0.89 -17.57
N ARG A 70 -5.31 2.13 -17.11
CA ARG A 70 -6.17 3.28 -17.40
C ARG A 70 -7.63 3.03 -17.04
N ASP A 71 -7.85 2.46 -15.85
CA ASP A 71 -9.18 2.44 -15.25
C ASP A 71 -9.75 3.88 -15.15
N SER A 72 -11.06 4.00 -14.97
CA SER A 72 -11.80 5.27 -14.99
C SER A 72 -11.18 6.40 -14.16
N GLY A 73 -10.51 6.09 -13.03
CA GLY A 73 -9.78 7.05 -12.18
C GLY A 73 -8.32 7.32 -12.56
N HIS A 74 -7.75 6.56 -13.50
CA HIS A 74 -6.33 6.51 -13.84
C HIS A 74 -6.07 6.64 -15.36
N TYR A 75 -6.93 7.36 -16.09
CA TYR A 75 -6.87 7.46 -17.55
C TYR A 75 -5.54 7.99 -18.14
N LYS A 76 -4.73 8.71 -17.35
CA LYS A 76 -3.39 9.22 -17.75
C LYS A 76 -2.22 8.33 -17.31
N GLU A 77 -2.50 7.22 -16.63
CA GLU A 77 -1.47 6.31 -16.15
C GLU A 77 -0.60 5.81 -17.32
N THR A 78 0.71 5.74 -17.09
CA THR A 78 1.67 5.12 -18.01
C THR A 78 1.82 3.62 -17.74
N PRO A 79 2.31 2.83 -18.71
CA PRO A 79 2.50 1.39 -18.51
C PRO A 79 3.34 1.03 -17.27
N VAL A 80 4.42 1.79 -17.03
CA VAL A 80 5.31 1.60 -15.88
C VAL A 80 4.59 1.96 -14.57
N GLN A 81 3.84 3.06 -14.55
CA GLN A 81 3.06 3.45 -13.36
C GLN A 81 2.04 2.37 -12.98
N PHE A 82 1.32 1.84 -13.97
CA PHE A 82 0.39 0.73 -13.76
C PHE A 82 1.08 -0.51 -13.18
N ALA A 83 2.20 -0.92 -13.77
CA ALA A 83 2.95 -2.08 -13.30
C ALA A 83 3.39 -1.93 -11.84
N LEU A 84 3.91 -0.76 -11.47
CA LEU A 84 4.36 -0.46 -10.11
C LEU A 84 3.20 -0.39 -9.11
N VAL A 85 2.10 0.27 -9.46
CA VAL A 85 0.92 0.37 -8.58
C VAL A 85 0.30 -1.01 -8.39
N LYS A 86 0.14 -1.79 -9.46
CA LYS A 86 -0.41 -3.14 -9.38
C LYS A 86 0.48 -4.08 -8.56
N LYS A 87 1.81 -4.01 -8.74
CA LYS A 87 2.76 -4.73 -7.88
C LYS A 87 2.60 -4.36 -6.41
N LYS A 88 2.59 -3.07 -6.07
CA LYS A 88 2.41 -2.60 -4.68
C LYS A 88 1.12 -3.12 -4.05
N LEU A 89 0.02 -3.14 -4.80
CA LEU A 89 -1.26 -3.67 -4.32
C LEU A 89 -1.19 -5.19 -4.07
N ILE A 90 -0.54 -5.94 -4.96
CA ILE A 90 -0.37 -7.39 -4.79
C ILE A 90 0.57 -7.68 -3.61
N ASP A 91 1.75 -7.04 -3.54
CA ASP A 91 2.73 -7.24 -2.46
C ASP A 91 2.16 -6.88 -1.07
N MET A 92 1.20 -5.95 -0.99
CA MET A 92 0.52 -5.58 0.26
C MET A 92 -0.44 -6.68 0.75
N LEU A 93 -0.98 -7.49 -0.15
CA LEU A 93 -2.09 -8.41 0.12
C LEU A 93 -1.68 -9.90 0.00
N GLU A 94 -0.59 -10.16 -0.71
CA GLU A 94 -0.14 -11.48 -1.12
C GLU A 94 1.38 -11.62 -0.94
N ASN A 95 1.83 -12.81 -0.58
CA ASN A 95 3.26 -13.15 -0.55
C ASN A 95 3.68 -13.88 -1.84
N TRP A 96 3.38 -13.28 -2.98
CA TRP A 96 3.72 -13.86 -4.29
C TRP A 96 5.18 -13.60 -4.63
N ASN A 97 5.81 -14.56 -5.31
CA ASN A 97 7.13 -14.32 -5.87
C ASN A 97 7.06 -13.30 -7.02
N ASN A 98 8.18 -12.63 -7.29
CA ASN A 98 8.24 -11.58 -8.32
C ASN A 98 7.81 -12.06 -9.71
N LEU A 99 8.09 -13.31 -10.09
CA LEU A 99 7.68 -13.84 -11.40
C LEU A 99 6.15 -13.96 -11.51
N THR A 100 5.48 -14.41 -10.45
CA THR A 100 4.02 -14.48 -10.40
C THR A 100 3.41 -13.08 -10.49
N VAL A 101 3.98 -12.10 -9.80
CA VAL A 101 3.53 -10.69 -9.89
C VAL A 101 3.71 -10.15 -11.30
N ILE A 102 4.87 -10.38 -11.93
CA ILE A 102 5.16 -9.97 -13.30
C ILE A 102 4.16 -10.58 -14.29
N ALA A 103 3.88 -11.89 -14.16
CA ALA A 103 2.92 -12.58 -15.01
C ALA A 103 1.51 -11.99 -14.88
N GLU A 104 1.09 -11.64 -13.66
CA GLU A 104 -0.22 -11.05 -13.41
C GLU A 104 -0.34 -9.61 -13.97
N VAL A 105 0.72 -8.81 -13.85
CA VAL A 105 0.80 -7.50 -14.49
C VAL A 105 0.73 -7.65 -16.01
N ALA A 106 1.49 -8.58 -16.59
CA ALA A 106 1.50 -8.84 -18.03
C ALA A 106 0.16 -9.35 -18.57
N ARG A 107 -0.56 -10.18 -17.81
CA ARG A 107 -1.92 -10.66 -18.14
C ARG A 107 -2.92 -9.51 -18.31
N SER A 108 -2.69 -8.42 -17.57
CA SER A 108 -3.57 -7.26 -17.52
C SER A 108 -3.15 -6.15 -18.49
N ALA A 109 -2.02 -6.35 -19.18
CA ALA A 109 -1.42 -5.39 -20.10
C ALA A 109 -1.88 -5.62 -21.55
N PRO A 110 -2.05 -4.55 -22.36
CA PRO A 110 -2.16 -4.68 -23.81
C PRO A 110 -0.96 -5.41 -24.42
N THR A 111 -1.18 -6.26 -25.43
CA THR A 111 -0.14 -7.07 -26.10
C THR A 111 1.07 -6.26 -26.57
N GLN A 112 0.85 -4.98 -26.91
CA GLN A 112 1.87 -4.05 -27.39
C GLN A 112 2.93 -3.68 -26.34
N TRP A 113 2.72 -4.03 -25.07
CA TRP A 113 3.62 -3.65 -23.97
C TRP A 113 4.79 -4.59 -23.72
N ARG A 114 4.83 -5.75 -24.39
CA ARG A 114 5.97 -6.68 -24.29
C ARG A 114 7.31 -6.02 -24.64
N THR A 115 7.29 -4.92 -25.39
CA THR A 115 8.46 -4.12 -25.77
C THR A 115 8.69 -2.88 -24.90
N ILE A 116 7.76 -2.54 -24.01
CA ILE A 116 7.75 -1.27 -23.25
C ILE A 116 8.05 -1.49 -21.77
N VAL A 117 7.56 -2.59 -21.19
CA VAL A 117 7.72 -2.87 -19.77
C VAL A 117 8.84 -3.90 -19.60
N ASN A 118 9.98 -3.49 -19.04
CA ASN A 118 11.06 -4.41 -18.72
C ASN A 118 10.72 -5.19 -17.43
N HIS A 119 10.82 -6.51 -17.50
CA HIS A 119 10.52 -7.41 -16.38
C HIS A 119 11.46 -7.18 -15.18
N GLU A 120 12.70 -6.73 -15.42
CA GLU A 120 13.67 -6.38 -14.37
C GLU A 120 13.22 -5.16 -13.55
N GLU A 121 12.59 -4.16 -14.19
CA GLU A 121 12.13 -2.94 -13.53
C GLU A 121 10.97 -3.21 -12.56
N ILE A 122 10.12 -4.18 -12.88
CA ILE A 122 9.03 -4.61 -12.00
C ILE A 122 9.58 -5.39 -10.80
N ALA A 123 10.62 -6.21 -11.02
CA ALA A 123 11.21 -7.03 -9.97
C ALA A 123 11.94 -6.19 -8.90
N ASP A 124 12.61 -5.11 -9.30
CA ASP A 124 13.46 -4.29 -8.41
C ASP A 124 12.62 -3.34 -7.52
N GLY A 125 11.55 -2.72 -8.05
CA GLY A 125 10.51 -2.00 -7.28
C GLY A 125 10.94 -0.79 -6.43
N ALA A 126 12.22 -0.64 -6.07
CA ALA A 126 12.76 0.32 -5.12
C ALA A 126 13.27 1.62 -5.78
N THR A 127 13.57 1.59 -7.08
CA THR A 127 14.42 2.60 -7.74
C THR A 127 13.67 3.87 -8.15
N TYR A 128 12.33 3.89 -8.09
CA TYR A 128 11.51 5.01 -8.59
C TYR A 128 10.87 5.89 -7.51
N VAL A 129 11.09 5.64 -6.21
CA VAL A 129 10.57 6.52 -5.14
C VAL A 129 11.34 7.86 -5.07
N THR A 130 12.47 7.99 -5.76
CA THR A 130 13.36 9.17 -5.70
C THR A 130 13.13 10.22 -6.80
N ARG A 131 12.06 10.12 -7.60
CA ARG A 131 11.78 11.09 -8.69
C ARG A 131 10.34 11.61 -8.71
N ILE A 132 9.82 11.99 -7.55
CA ILE A 132 8.66 12.89 -7.45
C ILE A 132 9.03 14.06 -6.53
#